data_AF-A0A1Y3TYI7-F1
#
_entry.id   AF-A0A1Y3TYI7-F1
#
_cell.length_a   1.000
_cell.length_b   1.000
_cell.length_c   1.000
_cell.angle_alpha   90.00
_cell.angle_beta   90.00
_cell.angle_gamma   90.00
#
_symmetry.space_group_name_H-M   'P 1'
#
loop_
_entity.id
_entity.type
_entity.pdbx_description
1 polymer ?
#
loop_
_entity_poly.entity_id
_entity_poly.type
_entity_poly.pdbx_seq_one_letter_code
_entity_poly.pdbx_strand_id
1 'polypeptide(L)'
;KYGFERDFKLYRADKHQLSEQLDELAKTPSGRQRYMQVNLTWNYYKAKVKATLSSDEGKAIYRRRKFDVEPVFGHMKRDFGIRQ
;
A
#
# COMPACT_ATOMS: atom_id res chain seq x y z
N LYS A 1 -4.56 -18.85 14.89
CA LYS A 1 -4.87 -17.60 14.14
C LYS A 1 -3.96 -16.42 14.58
N TYR A 2 -2.76 -16.70 15.08
CA TYR A 2 -1.81 -15.72 15.62
C TYR A 2 -0.41 -16.25 15.36
N GLY A 3 0.48 -15.40 14.85
CA GLY A 3 1.84 -15.79 14.46
C GLY A 3 2.57 -14.71 13.66
N PHE A 4 1.83 -13.79 13.03
CA PHE A 4 2.41 -12.60 12.41
C PHE A 4 2.21 -11.38 13.32
N GLU A 5 3.27 -10.99 14.00
CA GLU A 5 3.36 -9.72 14.70
C GLU A 5 3.60 -8.60 13.67
N ARG A 6 2.91 -7.47 13.82
CA ARG A 6 3.03 -6.34 12.89
C ARG A 6 3.60 -5.15 13.64
N ASP A 7 4.80 -4.76 13.24
CA ASP A 7 5.43 -3.56 13.76
C ASP A 7 4.95 -2.31 13.01
N PHE A 8 4.39 -1.37 13.77
CA PHE A 8 3.99 -0.06 13.26
C PHE A 8 4.74 1.03 14.03
N LYS A 9 5.24 2.03 13.30
CA LYS A 9 5.74 3.27 13.93
C LYS A 9 4.61 4.29 13.98
N LEU A 10 4.36 4.82 15.17
CA LEU A 10 3.41 5.90 15.40
C LEU A 10 4.16 7.24 15.37
N TYR A 11 3.82 8.08 14.39
CA TYR A 11 4.28 9.46 14.34
C TYR A 11 3.14 10.36 14.75
N ARG A 12 3.33 11.16 15.79
CA ARG A 12 2.34 12.12 16.28
C ARG A 12 2.89 13.51 16.07
N ALA A 13 2.05 14.43 15.60
CA ALA A 13 2.46 15.82 15.46
C ALA A 13 2.74 16.43 16.85
N ASP A 14 3.66 17.38 16.92
CA ASP A 14 4.07 18.02 18.16
C ASP A 14 2.95 18.87 18.76
N LYS A 15 2.93 19.01 20.09
CA LYS A 15 1.81 19.68 20.79
C LYS A 15 1.75 21.19 20.54
N HIS A 16 2.88 21.82 20.24
CA HIS A 16 3.00 23.25 20.06
C HIS A 16 3.90 23.53 18.88
N GLN A 17 3.33 24.16 17.85
CA GLN A 17 4.04 24.48 16.62
C GLN A 17 4.54 25.92 16.61
N LEU A 18 5.49 26.18 15.71
CA LEU A 18 6.18 27.47 15.60
C LEU A 18 5.24 28.63 15.25
N SER A 19 4.14 28.34 14.53
CA SER A 19 3.14 29.32 14.13
C SER A 19 1.73 28.77 14.35
N GLU A 20 0.76 29.68 14.51
CA GLU A 20 -0.65 29.33 14.70
C GLU A 20 -1.21 28.52 13.52
N GLN A 21 -0.85 28.89 12.29
CA GLN A 21 -1.24 28.15 11.09
C GLN A 21 -0.74 26.70 11.12
N LEU A 22 0.49 26.47 11.57
CA LEU A 22 1.04 25.11 11.68
C LEU A 22 0.41 24.33 12.84
N ASP A 23 0.02 25.01 13.92
CA ASP A 23 -0.67 24.41 15.06
C ASP A 23 -2.08 23.93 14.68
N GLU A 24 -2.81 24.72 13.88
CA GLU A 24 -4.09 24.32 13.29
C GLU A 24 -3.94 23.09 12.38
N LEU A 25 -2.94 23.10 11.49
CA LEU A 25 -2.69 21.97 10.58
C LEU A 25 -2.28 20.68 11.30
N ALA A 26 -1.62 20.81 12.45
CA ALA A 26 -1.21 19.69 13.28
C ALA A 26 -2.38 19.02 14.02
N LYS A 27 -3.57 19.65 14.03
CA LYS A 27 -4.79 19.14 14.65
C LYS A 27 -5.80 18.63 13.62
N THR A 28 -6.61 17.65 14.00
CA THR A 28 -7.77 17.20 13.23
C THR A 28 -8.87 18.27 13.28
N PRO A 29 -9.89 18.22 12.41
CA PRO A 29 -11.03 19.14 12.51
C PRO A 29 -11.73 19.11 13.87
N SER A 30 -11.63 17.99 14.60
CA SER A 30 -12.13 17.82 15.97
C SER A 30 -11.17 18.32 17.07
N GLY A 31 -10.07 18.97 16.72
CA GLY A 31 -9.09 19.55 17.65
C GLY A 31 -8.09 18.57 18.27
N ARG A 32 -8.11 17.29 17.88
CA ARG A 32 -7.14 16.29 18.38
C ARG A 32 -5.83 16.37 17.61
N GLN A 33 -4.72 16.05 18.28
CA GLN A 33 -3.43 15.97 17.60
C GLN A 33 -3.44 14.90 16.50
N ARG A 34 -3.01 15.29 15.29
CA ARG A 34 -2.85 14.34 14.18
C ARG A 34 -1.74 13.35 14.50
N TYR A 35 -1.97 12.11 14.09
CA TYR A 35 -0.94 11.08 14.09
C TYR A 35 -1.10 10.20 12.85
N MET A 36 -0.03 9.52 12.49
CA MET A 36 0.01 8.55 11.42
C MET A 36 0.70 7.28 11.91
N GLN A 37 0.12 6.14 11.57
CA GLN A 37 0.75 4.83 11.75
C GLN A 37 1.41 4.43 10.43
N VAL A 38 2.70 4.12 10.49
CA VAL A 38 3.49 3.74 9.32
C VAL A 38 4.03 2.35 9.52
N ASN A 39 3.71 1.45 8.59
CA ASN A 39 4.35 0.14 8.50
C ASN A 39 5.55 0.23 7.56
N LEU A 40 6.75 0.32 8.12
CA LEU A 40 7.98 0.47 7.35
C LEU A 40 8.27 -0.76 6.49
N THR A 41 8.09 -1.96 7.05
CA THR A 41 8.32 -3.23 6.37
C THR A 41 7.44 -3.36 5.12
N TRP A 42 6.16 -3.04 5.26
CA TRP A 42 5.21 -3.00 4.15
C TRP A 42 5.61 -1.98 3.09
N ASN A 43 5.95 -0.75 3.50
CA ASN A 43 6.37 0.30 2.57
C ASN A 43 7.64 -0.08 1.79
N TYR A 44 8.61 -0.71 2.47
CA TYR A 44 9.82 -1.23 1.85
C TYR A 44 9.50 -2.27 0.77
N TYR A 45 8.72 -3.30 1.10
CA TYR A 45 8.37 -4.33 0.13
C TYR A 45 7.50 -3.80 -1.01
N LYS A 46 6.57 -2.89 -0.72
CA LYS A 46 5.77 -2.22 -1.73
C LYS A 46 6.65 -1.42 -2.71
N ALA A 47 7.64 -0.68 -2.20
CA ALA A 47 8.59 0.06 -3.03
C ALA A 47 9.46 -0.88 -3.87
N LYS A 48 9.97 -1.96 -3.26
CA LYS A 48 10.77 -2.98 -3.95
C LYS A 48 9.99 -3.61 -5.11
N VAL A 49 8.76 -4.07 -4.86
CA VAL A 49 7.89 -4.65 -5.90
C VAL A 49 7.59 -3.63 -7.00
N LYS A 50 7.30 -2.37 -6.64
CA LYS A 50 7.07 -1.31 -7.63
C LYS A 50 8.28 -1.10 -8.53
N ALA A 51 9.48 -1.06 -7.95
CA ALA A 51 10.72 -0.90 -8.71
C ALA A 51 10.94 -2.08 -9.67
N THR A 52 10.79 -3.32 -9.17
CA THR A 52 10.89 -4.52 -10.01
C THR A 52 9.89 -4.50 -11.16
N LEU A 53 8.61 -4.19 -10.92
CA LEU A 53 7.58 -4.12 -11.97
C LEU A 53 7.78 -2.96 -12.95
N SER A 54 8.48 -1.90 -12.51
CA SER A 54 8.72 -0.71 -13.34
C SER A 54 9.98 -0.83 -14.20
N SER A 55 10.88 -1.77 -13.88
CA SER A 55 12.05 -2.11 -14.70
C SER A 55 11.63 -2.67 -16.07
N ASP A 56 12.47 -2.48 -17.10
CA ASP A 56 12.13 -2.93 -18.46
C ASP A 56 12.03 -4.45 -18.58
N GLU A 57 12.91 -5.17 -17.89
CA GLU A 57 12.85 -6.62 -17.76
C GLU A 57 11.56 -7.06 -17.03
N GLY A 58 11.26 -6.44 -15.88
CA GLY A 58 10.05 -6.75 -15.12
C GLY A 58 8.77 -6.48 -15.91
N LYS A 59 8.72 -5.38 -16.68
CA LYS A 59 7.62 -5.10 -17.62
C LYS A 59 7.54 -6.15 -18.73
N ALA A 60 8.67 -6.62 -19.25
CA ALA A 60 8.71 -7.62 -20.32
C ALA A 60 8.20 -8.98 -19.81
N ILE A 61 8.61 -9.40 -18.61
CA ILE A 61 8.11 -10.62 -17.95
C ILE A 61 6.62 -10.47 -17.64
N TYR A 62 6.19 -9.35 -17.05
CA TYR A 62 4.79 -9.12 -16.69
C TYR A 62 3.85 -9.10 -17.90
N ARG A 63 4.31 -8.62 -19.06
CA ARG A 63 3.54 -8.66 -20.31
C ARG A 63 3.17 -10.08 -20.74
N ARG A 64 4.01 -11.09 -20.43
CA ARG A 64 3.75 -12.50 -20.78
C ARG A 64 2.52 -13.08 -20.08
N ARG A 65 2.10 -12.50 -18.94
CA ARG A 65 0.86 -12.88 -18.22
C ARG A 65 -0.37 -12.92 -19.14
N LYS A 66 -0.43 -12.03 -20.14
CA LYS A 66 -1.54 -11.97 -21.11
C LYS A 66 -1.69 -13.25 -21.92
N PHE A 67 -0.60 -13.94 -22.21
CA PHE A 67 -0.60 -15.16 -23.01
C PHE A 67 -0.63 -16.41 -22.13
N ASP A 68 0.10 -16.40 -21.02
CA ASP A 68 0.28 -17.62 -20.22
C ASP A 68 -0.84 -17.81 -19.19
N VAL A 69 -1.26 -16.73 -18.52
CA VAL A 69 -2.10 -16.81 -17.32
C VAL A 69 -3.54 -16.41 -17.61
N GLU A 70 -3.77 -15.36 -18.42
CA GLU A 70 -5.13 -14.88 -18.68
C GLU A 70 -6.04 -15.86 -19.43
N PRO A 71 -5.56 -16.69 -20.39
CA PRO A 71 -6.41 -17.70 -21.01
C PRO A 71 -6.92 -18.71 -19.99
N VAL A 72 -6.04 -19.25 -19.15
CA VAL A 72 -6.40 -20.21 -18.09
C VAL A 72 -7.39 -19.59 -17.11
N PHE A 73 -7.14 -18.35 -16.66
CA PHE A 73 -8.08 -17.64 -15.79
C PHE A 73 -9.42 -17.35 -16.46
N GLY A 74 -9.45 -17.07 -17.76
CA GLY A 74 -10.67 -16.89 -18.53
C GLY A 74 -11.49 -18.18 -18.62
N HIS A 75 -10.84 -19.32 -18.86
CA HIS A 75 -11.48 -20.63 -18.79
C HIS A 75 -12.04 -20.90 -17.39
N MET A 76 -11.22 -20.76 -16.35
CA MET A 76 -11.66 -20.95 -14.96
C MET A 76 -12.84 -20.06 -14.59
N LYS A 77 -12.83 -18.77 -14.94
CA LYS A 77 -13.95 -17.87 -14.64
C LYS A 77 -15.26 -18.34 -15.29
N ARG A 78 -15.19 -18.86 -16.51
CA ARG A 78 -16.33 -19.43 -17.24
C ARG A 78 -16.84 -20.70 -16.55
N ASP A 79 -15.92 -21.63 -16.26
CA ASP A 79 -16.24 -22.96 -15.73
C ASP A 79 -16.77 -22.88 -14.29
N PHE A 80 -16.26 -21.93 -13.50
CA PHE A 80 -16.72 -21.66 -12.13
C PHE A 80 -17.88 -20.64 -12.06
N GLY A 81 -18.39 -20.16 -13.20
CA GLY A 81 -19.54 -19.25 -13.23
C GLY A 81 -19.32 -17.90 -12.54
N ILE A 82 -18.08 -17.44 -12.42
CA ILE A 82 -17.74 -16.16 -11.79
C ILE A 82 -18.13 -15.04 -12.77
N ARG A 83 -19.30 -14.43 -12.55
CA ARG A 83 -19.78 -13.28 -13.34
C ARG A 83 -19.08 -12.00 -12.87
N GLN A 84 -18.76 -11.13 -13.84
CA GLN A 84 -18.17 -9.80 -13.59
C GLN A 84 -19.13 -8.87 -12.85
#